data_AF-A0A7S3GWL3-F1
#
_entry.id   AF-A0A7S3GWL3-F1
#
_cell.length_a   1.000
_cell.length_b   1.000
_cell.length_c   1.000
_cell.angle_alpha   90.00
_cell.angle_beta   90.00
_cell.angle_gamma   90.00
#
_symmetry.space_group_name_H-M   'P 1'
#
loop_
_entity.id
_entity.type
_entity.pdbx_description
1 polymer ?
#
loop_
_entity_poly.entity_id
_entity_poly.type
_entity_poly.pdbx_seq_one_letter_code
_entity_poly.pdbx_strand_id
1 'polypeptide(L)'
;AVEQQVFKWYFMYQIANIYLLLFAGSIWDSLSEAIENPKAIVSLISAALPKVSIFFVNYIITIWLSGVPYKMIRRFCAVQYLYYRCFTRDAALTRRMLKNPSGPFGETRVAYGTELSDVLYVLCVVMLYWVIAPIVLILAAGLFWSWYITWKYQYVFVITRTFESGGQFWYKLYRYSMLGLMAGTIVFMAFMGIKEGVSQGPLLVPLPIII
;
A
#
# COMPACT_ATOMS: atom_id res chain seq x y z
N ALA A 1 3.46 -5.04 20.50
CA ALA A 1 3.93 -3.64 20.57
C ALA A 1 4.85 -3.28 19.40
N VAL A 2 5.97 -4.00 19.22
CA VAL A 2 6.96 -3.73 18.15
C VAL A 2 6.32 -3.67 16.75
N GLU A 3 5.52 -4.67 16.36
CA GLU A 3 4.83 -4.71 15.06
C GLU A 3 3.92 -3.48 14.81
N GLN A 4 3.29 -2.93 15.86
CA GLN A 4 2.46 -1.73 15.70
C GLN A 4 3.28 -0.46 15.50
N GLN A 5 4.49 -0.42 16.06
CA GLN A 5 5.43 0.67 15.84
C GLN A 5 5.94 0.58 14.41
N VAL A 6 6.39 -0.61 13.98
CA VAL A 6 6.82 -0.88 12.59
C VAL A 6 5.74 -0.45 11.61
N PHE A 7 4.47 -0.82 11.84
CA PHE A 7 3.33 -0.37 11.02
C PHE A 7 3.29 1.15 10.84
N LYS A 8 3.37 1.90 11.94
CA LYS A 8 3.32 3.38 11.91
C LYS A 8 4.51 3.96 11.13
N TRP A 9 5.73 3.53 11.44
CA TRP A 9 6.94 4.07 10.79
C TRP A 9 7.02 3.71 9.33
N TYR A 10 6.68 2.48 8.98
CA TYR A 10 6.70 2.02 7.61
C TYR A 10 5.65 2.73 6.75
N PHE A 11 4.44 2.93 7.28
CA PHE A 11 3.42 3.72 6.60
C PHE A 11 3.83 5.18 6.37
N MET A 12 4.39 5.83 7.39
CA MET A 12 4.93 7.21 7.25
C MET A 12 6.06 7.27 6.23
N TYR A 13 6.93 6.25 6.20
CA TYR A 13 7.99 6.13 5.20
C TYR A 13 7.42 5.99 3.78
N GLN A 14 6.41 5.15 3.57
CA GLN A 14 5.76 4.98 2.26
C GLN A 14 5.16 6.29 1.75
N ILE A 15 4.48 7.03 2.63
CA ILE A 15 3.93 8.36 2.31
C ILE A 15 5.05 9.35 1.97
N ALA A 16 6.09 9.43 2.81
CA ALA A 16 7.23 10.33 2.56
C ALA A 16 7.92 10.03 1.23
N ASN A 17 8.02 8.75 0.86
CA ASN A 17 8.64 8.34 -0.39
C ASN A 17 7.81 8.77 -1.61
N ILE A 18 6.47 8.75 -1.54
CA ILE A 18 5.63 9.35 -2.58
C ILE A 18 5.94 10.85 -2.71
N TYR A 19 5.95 11.58 -1.60
CA TYR A 19 6.22 13.01 -1.64
C TYR A 19 7.60 13.28 -2.26
N LEU A 20 8.64 12.54 -1.87
CA LEU A 20 9.95 12.66 -2.48
C LEU A 20 9.92 12.38 -3.99
N LEU A 21 9.14 11.40 -4.47
CA LEU A 21 9.02 11.08 -5.89
C LEU A 21 8.27 12.18 -6.66
N LEU A 22 7.22 12.75 -6.06
CA LEU A 22 6.49 13.90 -6.58
C LEU A 22 7.37 15.14 -6.71
N PHE A 23 8.17 15.41 -5.68
CA PHE A 23 9.08 16.54 -5.66
C PHE A 23 10.28 16.27 -6.61
N ALA A 24 10.89 15.09 -6.62
CA ALA A 24 12.03 14.76 -7.50
C ALA A 24 11.75 14.98 -8.98
N GLY A 25 10.50 14.78 -9.44
CA GLY A 25 10.10 15.05 -10.83
C GLY A 25 9.87 16.53 -11.16
N SER A 26 9.81 17.44 -10.18
CA SER A 26 9.39 18.84 -10.35
C SER A 26 10.26 19.88 -9.59
N ILE A 27 11.28 19.46 -8.83
CA ILE A 27 11.92 20.27 -7.78
C ILE A 27 12.64 21.54 -8.29
N TRP A 28 13.19 21.59 -9.51
CA TRP A 28 14.05 22.73 -9.85
C TRP A 28 13.31 23.87 -10.55
N ASP A 29 12.50 23.56 -11.56
CA ASP A 29 11.82 24.61 -12.35
C ASP A 29 10.48 25.04 -11.72
N SER A 30 9.79 24.14 -11.02
CA SER A 30 8.47 24.43 -10.44
C SER A 30 8.53 25.09 -9.07
N LEU A 31 9.63 24.92 -8.33
CA LEU A 31 9.77 25.46 -6.98
C LEU A 31 10.11 26.96 -6.98
N SER A 32 10.91 27.42 -7.95
CA SER A 32 11.18 28.86 -8.15
C SER A 32 9.92 29.60 -8.58
N GLU A 33 9.17 29.06 -9.54
CA GLU A 33 7.91 29.63 -10.03
C GLU A 33 6.78 29.57 -8.97
N ALA A 34 6.79 28.55 -8.10
CA ALA A 34 5.89 28.41 -6.97
C ALA A 34 6.08 29.50 -5.91
N ILE A 35 7.32 29.88 -5.62
CA ILE A 35 7.63 30.90 -4.60
C ILE A 35 7.17 32.28 -5.07
N GLU A 36 7.22 32.55 -6.38
CA GLU A 36 6.82 33.85 -6.96
C GLU A 36 5.30 33.97 -7.17
N ASN A 37 4.59 32.87 -7.44
CA ASN A 37 3.14 32.89 -7.66
C ASN A 37 2.41 31.72 -6.96
N PRO A 38 1.78 31.94 -5.79
CA PRO A 38 1.06 30.88 -5.06
C PRO A 38 -0.14 30.31 -5.83
N LYS A 39 -0.72 31.09 -6.77
CA LYS A 39 -1.76 30.59 -7.69
C LYS A 39 -1.22 29.58 -8.70
N ALA A 40 0.05 29.71 -9.11
CA ALA A 40 0.69 28.80 -10.05
C ALA A 40 0.92 27.41 -9.43
N ILE A 41 1.18 27.34 -8.12
CA ILE A 41 1.35 26.07 -7.37
C ILE A 41 0.14 25.15 -7.57
N VAL A 42 -1.07 25.71 -7.41
CA VAL A 42 -2.31 24.94 -7.50
C VAL A 42 -2.49 24.37 -8.90
N SER A 43 -2.24 25.18 -9.93
CA SER A 43 -2.26 24.70 -11.33
C SER A 43 -1.18 23.66 -11.61
N LEU A 44 0.02 23.81 -11.04
CA LEU A 44 1.15 22.91 -11.30
C LEU A 44 0.95 21.53 -10.66
N ILE A 45 0.50 21.51 -9.40
CA ILE A 45 0.11 20.26 -8.71
C ILE A 45 -0.99 19.54 -9.51
N SER A 46 -1.98 20.28 -10.00
CA SER A 46 -3.09 19.68 -10.75
C SER A 46 -2.70 19.11 -12.11
N ALA A 47 -1.73 19.72 -12.80
CA ALA A 47 -1.17 19.18 -14.03
C ALA A 47 -0.30 17.93 -13.77
N ALA A 48 0.32 17.85 -12.59
CA ALA A 48 1.12 16.71 -12.17
C ALA A 48 0.26 15.52 -11.69
N LEU A 49 -0.89 15.76 -11.07
CA LEU A 49 -1.75 14.71 -10.50
C LEU A 49 -2.10 13.58 -11.50
N PRO A 50 -2.56 13.85 -12.74
CA PRO A 50 -2.81 12.80 -13.73
C PRO A 50 -1.55 12.04 -14.14
N LYS A 51 -0.39 12.71 -14.26
CA LYS A 51 0.88 12.05 -14.63
C LYS A 51 1.28 11.03 -13.57
N VAL A 52 1.09 11.38 -12.31
CA VAL A 52 1.39 10.51 -11.15
C VAL A 52 0.40 9.35 -11.06
N SER A 53 -0.86 9.57 -11.47
CA SER A 53 -1.87 8.49 -11.48
C SER A 53 -1.43 7.30 -12.33
N ILE A 54 -0.74 7.53 -13.46
CA ILE A 54 -0.22 6.46 -14.33
C ILE A 54 0.83 5.61 -13.61
N PHE A 55 1.71 6.24 -12.82
CA PHE A 55 2.67 5.53 -11.99
C PHE A 55 1.97 4.61 -11.00
N PHE A 56 0.93 5.10 -10.30
CA PHE A 56 0.18 4.29 -9.34
C PHE A 56 -0.62 3.16 -9.99
N VAL A 57 -1.18 3.38 -11.19
CA VAL A 57 -1.81 2.31 -11.98
C VAL A 57 -0.80 1.20 -12.27
N ASN A 58 0.37 1.55 -12.79
CA ASN A 58 1.44 0.58 -13.07
C ASN A 58 1.92 -0.12 -11.80
N TYR A 59 2.01 0.60 -10.68
CA TYR A 59 2.38 0.04 -9.38
C TYR A 59 1.36 -1.00 -8.89
N ILE A 60 0.06 -0.70 -8.97
CA ILE A 60 -1.02 -1.62 -8.59
C ILE A 60 -1.00 -2.87 -9.49
N ILE A 61 -0.85 -2.69 -10.81
CA ILE A 61 -0.73 -3.81 -11.77
C ILE A 61 0.48 -4.69 -11.42
N THR A 62 1.61 -4.06 -11.11
CA THR A 62 2.85 -4.78 -10.74
C THR A 62 2.64 -5.62 -9.48
N ILE A 63 2.03 -5.07 -8.43
CA ILE A 63 1.74 -5.82 -7.21
C ILE A 63 0.73 -6.92 -7.47
N TRP A 64 -0.27 -6.66 -8.31
CA TRP A 64 -1.31 -7.64 -8.60
C TRP A 64 -0.75 -8.84 -9.36
N LEU A 65 -0.10 -8.59 -10.49
CA LEU A 65 0.43 -9.64 -11.36
C LEU A 65 1.65 -10.34 -10.79
N SER A 66 2.53 -9.63 -10.09
CA SER A 66 3.78 -10.20 -9.57
C SER A 66 3.73 -10.44 -8.07
N GLY A 67 3.29 -9.45 -7.29
CA GLY A 67 3.29 -9.50 -5.83
C GLY A 67 2.42 -10.63 -5.26
N VAL A 68 1.21 -10.81 -5.77
CA VAL A 68 0.29 -11.88 -5.32
C VAL A 68 0.87 -13.28 -5.54
N PRO A 69 1.28 -13.70 -6.75
CA PRO A 69 1.88 -15.01 -6.95
C PRO A 69 3.19 -15.17 -6.19
N TYR A 70 4.01 -14.12 -6.07
CA TYR A 70 5.22 -14.18 -5.24
C TYR A 70 4.92 -14.50 -3.78
N LYS A 71 3.83 -13.95 -3.22
CA LYS A 71 3.38 -14.30 -1.86
C LYS A 71 2.88 -15.74 -1.79
N MET A 72 2.17 -16.25 -2.79
CA MET A 72 1.73 -17.66 -2.81
C MET A 72 2.90 -18.65 -2.84
N ILE A 73 3.93 -18.38 -3.64
CA ILE A 73 5.10 -19.27 -3.76
C ILE A 73 5.95 -19.27 -2.48
N ARG A 74 5.86 -18.22 -1.65
CA ARG A 74 6.70 -18.02 -0.45
C ARG A 74 8.19 -18.15 -0.79
N ARG A 75 8.66 -17.28 -1.69
CA ARG A 75 10.02 -17.30 -2.28
C ARG A 75 11.14 -17.62 -1.29
N PHE A 76 11.12 -17.02 -0.09
CA PHE A 76 12.19 -17.21 0.89
C PHE A 76 12.24 -18.64 1.42
N CYS A 77 11.09 -19.21 1.81
CA CYS A 77 10.99 -20.61 2.21
C CYS A 77 11.34 -21.56 1.07
N ALA A 78 10.94 -21.24 -0.17
CA ALA A 78 11.26 -22.05 -1.34
C ALA A 78 12.79 -22.09 -1.61
N VAL A 79 13.46 -20.94 -1.52
CA VAL A 79 14.92 -20.85 -1.68
C VAL A 79 15.64 -21.56 -0.56
N GLN A 80 15.23 -21.37 0.69
CA GLN A 80 15.79 -22.10 1.83
C GLN A 80 15.62 -23.61 1.66
N TYR A 81 14.45 -24.07 1.22
CA TYR A 81 14.20 -25.48 0.95
C TYR A 81 15.13 -26.04 -0.14
N LEU A 82 15.28 -25.32 -1.25
CA LEU A 82 16.20 -25.71 -2.33
C LEU A 82 17.65 -25.76 -1.84
N TYR A 83 18.07 -24.78 -1.04
CA TYR A 83 19.41 -24.76 -0.43
C TYR A 83 19.63 -25.99 0.45
N TYR A 84 18.71 -26.29 1.37
CA TYR A 84 18.82 -27.47 2.23
C TYR A 84 18.83 -28.78 1.43
N ARG A 85 18.07 -28.87 0.34
CA ARG A 85 18.06 -30.05 -0.54
C ARG A 85 19.37 -30.25 -1.29
N CYS A 86 20.02 -29.17 -1.72
CA CYS A 86 21.27 -29.27 -2.48
C CYS A 86 22.51 -29.50 -1.60
N PHE A 87 22.54 -28.94 -0.38
CA PHE A 87 23.75 -28.91 0.45
C PHE A 87 23.72 -29.85 1.67
N THR A 88 22.57 -30.46 2.00
CA THR A 88 22.44 -31.31 3.19
C THR A 88 22.15 -32.76 2.80
N ARG A 89 22.66 -33.73 3.58
CA ARG A 89 22.34 -35.17 3.39
C ARG A 89 20.84 -35.42 3.56
N ASP A 90 20.29 -36.38 2.81
CA ASP A 90 18.85 -36.74 2.82
C ASP A 90 18.30 -37.05 4.22
N ALA A 91 19.13 -37.54 5.14
CA ALA A 91 18.75 -37.77 6.54
C ALA A 91 18.27 -36.48 7.26
N ALA A 92 18.76 -35.31 6.85
CA ALA A 92 18.36 -34.01 7.38
C ALA A 92 17.07 -33.45 6.74
N LEU A 93 16.53 -34.09 5.70
CA LEU A 93 15.26 -33.70 5.04
C LEU A 93 14.02 -34.32 5.70
N THR A 94 14.18 -34.95 6.85
CA THR A 94 13.04 -35.49 7.62
C THR A 94 12.05 -34.37 7.95
N ARG A 95 10.74 -34.66 7.87
CA ARG A 95 9.64 -33.69 8.11
C ARG A 95 9.80 -32.88 9.41
N ARG A 96 10.37 -33.48 10.45
CA ARG A 96 10.66 -32.83 11.74
C ARG A 96 11.74 -31.75 11.64
N MET A 97 12.82 -32.00 10.89
CA MET A 97 13.91 -31.04 10.69
C MET A 97 13.48 -29.87 9.80
N LEU A 98 12.66 -30.16 8.79
CA LEU A 98 12.08 -29.16 7.89
C LEU A 98 11.15 -28.16 8.62
N LYS A 99 10.41 -28.64 9.63
CA LYS A 99 9.49 -27.84 10.46
C LYS A 99 10.16 -27.29 11.73
N ASN A 100 11.43 -27.59 11.97
CA ASN A 100 12.17 -27.02 13.10
C ASN A 100 12.22 -25.49 12.94
N PRO A 101 12.30 -24.68 14.02
CA PRO A 101 12.35 -23.22 13.90
C PRO A 101 13.53 -22.72 13.05
N SER A 102 14.63 -23.47 13.00
CA SER A 102 15.81 -23.23 12.16
C SER A 102 15.70 -23.80 10.74
N GLY A 103 14.65 -24.57 10.45
CA GLY A 103 14.39 -25.19 9.15
C GLY A 103 13.63 -24.27 8.18
N PRO A 104 13.58 -24.62 6.88
CA PRO A 104 12.97 -23.81 5.82
C PRO A 104 11.49 -23.45 6.03
N PHE A 105 10.77 -24.28 6.80
CA PHE A 105 9.35 -24.08 7.09
C PHE A 105 9.08 -23.71 8.56
N GLY A 106 10.13 -23.42 9.34
CA GLY A 106 10.01 -23.04 10.75
C GLY A 106 9.38 -21.66 10.93
N GLU A 107 9.81 -20.67 10.13
CA GLU A 107 9.33 -19.30 10.25
C GLU A 107 8.14 -19.03 9.30
N THR A 108 6.93 -19.26 9.84
CA THR A 108 5.65 -19.05 9.13
C THR A 108 4.87 -17.85 9.70
N ARG A 109 5.57 -16.93 10.38
CA ARG A 109 4.96 -15.73 10.94
C ARG A 109 4.58 -14.73 9.83
N VAL A 110 3.50 -14.01 10.05
CA VAL A 110 3.14 -12.85 9.24
C VAL A 110 3.76 -11.61 9.86
N ALA A 111 4.46 -10.82 9.04
CA ALA A 111 4.92 -9.49 9.41
C ALA A 111 3.74 -8.51 9.32
N TYR A 112 2.87 -8.53 10.34
CA TYR A 112 1.66 -7.71 10.36
C TYR A 112 1.97 -6.21 10.20
N GLY A 113 3.11 -5.74 10.70
CA GLY A 113 3.51 -4.35 10.58
C GLY A 113 3.67 -3.89 9.13
N THR A 114 4.35 -4.67 8.29
CA THR A 114 4.60 -4.30 6.88
C THR A 114 3.40 -4.64 6.00
N GLU A 115 2.80 -5.82 6.19
CA GLU A 115 1.72 -6.31 5.33
C GLU A 115 0.45 -5.45 5.46
N LEU A 116 0.08 -5.05 6.68
CA LEU A 116 -1.08 -4.16 6.88
C LEU A 116 -0.80 -2.75 6.33
N SER A 117 0.45 -2.29 6.41
CA SER A 117 0.83 -0.98 5.88
C SER A 117 0.74 -0.96 4.35
N ASP A 118 1.18 -2.01 3.66
CA ASP A 118 1.08 -2.13 2.20
C ASP A 118 -0.38 -2.08 1.73
N VAL A 119 -1.26 -2.83 2.42
CA VAL A 119 -2.70 -2.84 2.12
C VAL A 119 -3.32 -1.46 2.34
N LEU A 120 -3.00 -0.82 3.47
CA LEU A 120 -3.46 0.53 3.79
C LEU A 120 -2.93 1.57 2.79
N TYR A 121 -1.68 1.44 2.36
CA TYR A 121 -1.08 2.33 1.38
C TYR A 121 -1.80 2.25 0.03
N VAL A 122 -2.05 1.04 -0.48
CA VAL A 122 -2.84 0.85 -1.70
C VAL A 122 -4.25 1.42 -1.55
N LEU A 123 -4.89 1.21 -0.39
CA LEU A 123 -6.21 1.79 -0.10
C LEU A 123 -6.20 3.32 -0.17
N CYS A 124 -5.22 3.97 0.47
CA CYS A 124 -5.07 5.43 0.42
C CYS A 124 -4.84 5.95 -1.00
N VAL A 125 -4.00 5.26 -1.79
CA VAL A 125 -3.77 5.61 -3.20
C VAL A 125 -5.06 5.52 -4.01
N VAL A 126 -5.86 4.46 -3.80
CA VAL A 126 -7.14 4.30 -4.49
C VAL A 126 -8.11 5.42 -4.09
N MET A 127 -8.19 5.76 -2.81
CA MET A 127 -9.02 6.88 -2.30
C MET A 127 -8.56 8.26 -2.81
N LEU A 128 -7.29 8.42 -3.19
CA LEU A 128 -6.79 9.65 -3.79
C LEU A 128 -7.14 9.75 -5.28
N TYR A 129 -7.07 8.65 -6.02
CA TYR A 129 -7.17 8.66 -7.49
C TYR A 129 -8.48 8.13 -8.06
N TRP A 130 -9.42 7.63 -7.25
CA TRP A 130 -10.66 7.02 -7.74
C TRP A 130 -11.49 7.94 -8.66
N VAL A 131 -11.53 9.26 -8.39
CA VAL A 131 -12.27 10.20 -9.25
C VAL A 131 -11.46 10.65 -10.46
N ILE A 132 -10.13 10.78 -10.29
CA ILE A 132 -9.23 11.27 -11.36
C ILE A 132 -9.05 10.19 -12.43
N ALA A 133 -8.88 8.93 -12.01
CA ALA A 133 -8.64 7.78 -12.87
C ALA A 133 -9.49 6.57 -12.41
N PRO A 134 -10.72 6.42 -12.93
CA PRO A 134 -11.66 5.37 -12.50
C PRO A 134 -11.13 3.95 -12.69
N ILE A 135 -10.21 3.76 -13.64
CA ILE A 135 -9.53 2.50 -13.93
C ILE A 135 -8.79 1.97 -12.69
N VAL A 136 -8.26 2.85 -11.85
CA VAL A 136 -7.59 2.48 -10.58
C VAL A 136 -8.52 1.67 -9.70
N LEU A 137 -9.81 1.99 -9.65
CA LEU A 137 -10.78 1.32 -8.80
C LEU A 137 -11.03 -0.12 -9.26
N ILE A 138 -11.15 -0.35 -10.57
CA ILE A 138 -11.34 -1.69 -11.14
C ILE A 138 -10.11 -2.57 -10.85
N LEU A 139 -8.92 -2.03 -11.10
CA LEU A 139 -7.66 -2.74 -10.84
C LEU A 139 -7.46 -3.04 -9.36
N ALA A 140 -7.75 -2.08 -8.49
CA ALA A 140 -7.66 -2.26 -7.05
C ALA A 140 -8.68 -3.27 -6.53
N ALA A 141 -9.91 -3.28 -7.03
CA ALA A 141 -10.91 -4.28 -6.67
C ALA A 141 -10.42 -5.70 -7.01
N GLY A 142 -9.84 -5.88 -8.21
CA GLY A 142 -9.20 -7.14 -8.60
C GLY A 142 -8.05 -7.54 -7.66
N LEU A 143 -7.18 -6.58 -7.31
CA LEU A 143 -6.08 -6.80 -6.38
C LEU A 143 -6.57 -7.20 -4.97
N PHE A 144 -7.52 -6.47 -4.39
CA PHE A 144 -8.07 -6.77 -3.06
C PHE A 144 -8.77 -8.14 -3.05
N TRP A 145 -9.47 -8.49 -4.13
CA TRP A 145 -10.08 -9.81 -4.29
C TRP A 145 -9.02 -10.91 -4.30
N SER A 146 -7.95 -10.76 -5.10
CA SER A 146 -6.85 -11.70 -5.13
C SER A 146 -6.14 -11.82 -3.77
N TRP A 147 -5.90 -10.69 -3.08
CA TRP A 147 -5.35 -10.71 -1.73
C TRP A 147 -6.24 -11.44 -0.73
N TYR A 148 -7.56 -11.25 -0.78
CA TYR A 148 -8.49 -11.97 0.09
C TYR A 148 -8.33 -13.49 -0.06
N ILE A 149 -8.30 -14.00 -1.30
CA ILE A 149 -8.15 -15.43 -1.58
C ILE A 149 -6.79 -15.94 -1.09
N THR A 150 -5.71 -15.24 -1.44
CA THR A 150 -4.35 -15.64 -1.06
C THR A 150 -4.16 -15.67 0.45
N TRP A 151 -4.57 -14.61 1.15
CA TRP A 151 -4.44 -14.55 2.60
C TRP A 151 -5.33 -15.56 3.30
N LYS A 152 -6.57 -15.76 2.84
CA LYS A 152 -7.45 -16.80 3.37
C LYS A 152 -6.80 -18.18 3.28
N TYR A 153 -6.23 -18.53 2.13
CA TYR A 153 -5.51 -19.79 1.96
C TYR A 153 -4.31 -19.90 2.91
N GLN A 154 -3.48 -18.85 2.98
CA GLN A 154 -2.29 -18.86 3.83
C GLN A 154 -2.62 -18.98 5.32
N TYR A 155 -3.67 -18.30 5.80
CA TYR A 155 -4.07 -18.35 7.22
C TYR A 155 -4.60 -19.72 7.62
N VAL A 156 -5.24 -20.45 6.70
CA VAL A 156 -5.80 -21.79 6.99
C VAL A 156 -4.72 -22.87 6.95
N PHE A 157 -3.83 -22.84 5.96
CA PHE A 157 -2.95 -23.98 5.67
C PHE A 157 -1.49 -23.79 6.09
N VAL A 158 -1.02 -22.56 6.25
CA VAL A 158 0.43 -22.28 6.28
C VAL A 158 0.87 -21.51 7.51
N ILE A 159 0.13 -20.45 7.86
CA ILE A 159 0.54 -19.50 8.89
C ILE A 159 0.31 -20.10 10.27
N THR A 160 1.31 -19.96 11.13
CA THR A 160 1.16 -20.25 12.57
C THR A 160 0.99 -18.95 13.34
N ARG A 161 0.02 -18.92 14.27
CA ARG A 161 -0.22 -17.76 15.13
C ARG A 161 0.88 -17.66 16.18
N THR A 162 1.72 -16.64 16.10
CA THR A 162 2.82 -16.40 17.04
C THR A 162 2.41 -15.51 18.22
N PHE A 163 1.44 -14.62 18.01
CA PHE A 163 0.88 -13.77 19.05
C PHE A 163 -0.58 -13.44 18.74
N GLU A 164 -1.34 -13.09 19.77
CA GLU A 164 -2.71 -12.61 19.65
C GLU A 164 -2.78 -11.15 20.14
N SER A 165 -3.25 -10.25 19.27
CA SER A 165 -3.30 -8.81 19.57
C SER A 165 -4.68 -8.31 20.01
N GLY A 166 -5.70 -9.19 20.05
CA GLY A 166 -7.07 -8.82 20.38
C GLY A 166 -7.69 -7.77 19.46
N GLY A 167 -7.18 -7.61 18.22
CA GLY A 167 -7.72 -6.65 17.25
C GLY A 167 -7.20 -5.22 17.39
N GLN A 168 -6.19 -4.96 18.22
CA GLN A 168 -5.66 -3.60 18.44
C GLN A 168 -5.18 -2.88 17.17
N PHE A 169 -4.79 -3.60 16.12
CA PHE A 169 -4.40 -3.01 14.84
C PHE A 169 -5.56 -2.33 14.10
N TRP A 170 -6.81 -2.78 14.34
CA TRP A 170 -8.00 -2.25 13.66
C TRP A 170 -8.18 -0.75 13.90
N TYR A 171 -8.04 -0.30 15.15
CA TYR A 171 -8.21 1.11 15.50
C TYR A 171 -7.23 2.04 14.77
N LYS A 172 -5.97 1.59 14.60
CA LYS A 172 -4.95 2.36 13.87
C LYS A 172 -5.22 2.35 12.37
N LEU A 173 -5.57 1.18 11.82
CA LEU A 173 -5.88 1.02 10.41
C LEU A 173 -7.08 1.89 10.00
N TYR A 174 -8.15 1.88 10.79
CA TYR A 174 -9.32 2.72 10.58
C TYR A 174 -9.00 4.22 10.61
N ARG A 175 -8.22 4.66 11.60
CA ARG A 175 -7.80 6.07 11.70
C ARG A 175 -7.00 6.52 10.48
N TYR A 176 -6.05 5.70 10.01
CA TYR A 176 -5.27 6.05 8.83
C TYR A 176 -6.06 5.94 7.53
N SER A 177 -7.00 4.99 7.39
CA SER A 177 -7.88 4.95 6.23
C SER A 177 -8.79 6.17 6.18
N MET A 178 -9.26 6.65 7.34
CA MET A 178 -10.08 7.87 7.40
C MET A 178 -9.27 9.10 7.00
N LEU A 179 -8.03 9.22 7.49
CA LEU A 179 -7.11 10.29 7.06
C LEU A 179 -6.81 10.22 5.56
N GLY A 180 -6.65 9.01 5.00
CA GLY A 180 -6.50 8.80 3.57
C GLY A 180 -7.74 9.25 2.78
N LEU A 181 -8.93 8.97 3.29
CA LEU A 181 -10.19 9.43 2.71
C LEU A 181 -10.32 10.96 2.76
N MET A 182 -10.02 11.59 3.91
CA MET A 182 -9.98 13.05 4.05
C MET A 182 -9.01 13.67 3.04
N ALA A 183 -7.79 13.15 2.94
CA ALA A 183 -6.81 13.59 1.95
C ALA A 183 -7.34 13.43 0.51
N GLY A 184 -7.97 12.30 0.20
CA GLY A 184 -8.65 12.05 -1.07
C GLY A 184 -9.70 13.11 -1.42
N THR A 185 -10.56 13.45 -0.47
CA THR A 185 -11.58 14.50 -0.68
C THR A 185 -10.99 15.89 -0.89
N ILE A 186 -9.91 16.24 -0.19
CA ILE A 186 -9.22 17.53 -0.36
C ILE A 186 -8.60 17.62 -1.75
N VAL A 187 -7.90 16.57 -2.18
CA VAL A 187 -7.31 16.50 -3.52
C VAL A 187 -8.40 16.56 -4.60
N PHE A 188 -9.53 15.89 -4.37
CA PHE A 188 -10.67 15.96 -5.28
C PHE A 188 -11.26 17.37 -5.39
N MET A 189 -11.46 18.07 -4.26
CA MET A 189 -11.90 19.46 -4.27
C MET A 189 -10.93 20.37 -5.03
N ALA A 190 -9.62 20.21 -4.81
CA ALA A 190 -8.59 20.96 -5.52
C ALA A 190 -8.65 20.70 -7.03
N PHE A 191 -8.84 19.44 -7.44
CA PHE A 191 -8.96 19.07 -8.85
C PHE A 191 -10.22 19.66 -9.51
N MET A 192 -11.37 19.64 -8.83
CA MET A 192 -12.63 20.16 -9.36
C MET A 192 -12.65 21.69 -9.44
N GLY A 193 -12.02 22.38 -8.49
CA GLY A 193 -11.88 23.85 -8.53
C GLY A 193 -11.13 24.35 -9.76
N ILE A 194 -10.26 23.53 -10.35
CA ILE A 194 -9.43 23.88 -11.50
C ILE A 194 -10.14 23.57 -12.83
N LYS A 195 -11.00 22.56 -12.88
CA LYS A 195 -11.86 22.28 -14.04
C LYS A 195 -13.03 23.25 -14.21
N GLU A 196 -12.97 24.41 -13.55
CA GLU A 196 -14.03 25.44 -13.53
C GLU A 196 -15.42 24.89 -13.12
N GLY A 197 -15.43 23.82 -12.32
CA GLY A 197 -16.64 23.19 -11.78
C GLY A 197 -17.27 23.99 -10.64
N VAL A 198 -17.47 25.30 -10.83
CA VAL A 198 -17.91 26.25 -9.78
C VAL A 198 -19.28 25.86 -9.21
N SER A 199 -20.13 25.21 -10.00
CA SER A 199 -21.44 24.71 -9.55
C SER A 199 -21.35 23.54 -8.56
N GLN A 200 -20.24 22.80 -8.55
CA GLN A 200 -20.06 21.63 -7.68
C GLN A 200 -19.30 21.97 -6.38
N GLY A 201 -18.61 23.12 -6.33
CA GLY A 201 -17.89 23.59 -5.15
C GLY A 201 -18.71 23.55 -3.84
N PRO A 202 -19.93 24.14 -3.80
CA PRO A 202 -20.77 24.14 -2.59
C PRO A 202 -21.17 22.74 -2.10
N LEU A 203 -21.29 21.78 -3.02
CA LEU A 203 -21.65 20.39 -2.69
C LEU A 203 -20.48 19.62 -2.06
N LEU A 204 -19.24 20.04 -2.32
CA LEU A 204 -18.04 19.34 -1.85
C LEU A 204 -17.52 19.85 -0.49
N VAL A 205 -17.82 21.10 -0.12
CA VAL A 205 -17.45 21.70 1.18
C VAL A 205 -17.95 20.92 2.41
N PRO A 206 -19.15 20.31 2.46
CA PRO A 206 -19.57 19.54 3.64
C PRO A 206 -18.86 18.19 3.79
N LEU A 207 -18.26 17.63 2.73
CA LEU A 207 -17.68 16.27 2.78
C LEU A 207 -16.56 16.11 3.81
N PRO A 208 -15.56 17.00 3.93
CA PRO A 208 -14.50 16.87 4.94
C PRO A 208 -14.95 17.09 6.38
N ILE A 209 -16.16 17.62 6.60
CA ILE A 209 -16.73 17.84 7.94
C ILE A 209 -17.46 16.57 8.42
N ILE A 210 -18.04 15.83 7.47
CA ILE A 210 -18.75 14.56 7.74
C ILE A 210 -17.77 13.41 7.99
N ILE A 211 -16.59 13.48 7.34
CA ILE A 211 -15.50 12.51 7.41
C ILE A 211 -14.61 12.83 8.62
#